data_AF-A0AAV5FJ59-F1
#
_entry.id   AF-A0AAV5FJ59-F1
#
_cell.length_a   1.000
_cell.length_b   1.000
_cell.length_c   1.000
_cell.angle_alpha   90.00
_cell.angle_beta   90.00
_cell.angle_gamma   90.00
#
_symmetry.space_group_name_H-M   'P 1'
#
loop_
_entity.id
_entity.type
_entity.pdbx_description
1 polymer ?
#
loop_
_entity_poly.entity_id
_entity_poly.type
_entity_poly.pdbx_seq_one_letter_code
_entity_poly.pdbx_strand_id
1 'polypeptide(L)'
;MKWFIKAINKIRKAFVWKGRDKVNGGSCLVAWDKVQRPLHLGGLGILNLEYMSWALQIRWLWLQKTDPNRPWKDLDIPIHSNATALFNIAIISQVGRGTQVQFWTDKWLFGCSLAEHAPLVVAAVPVRTRQQRLVADALTGLRWPTDIQGGLSMIGLYQYFQLWDALTEVELSADDDQLVWQFDSSGYFSSKAAYEAFFSGVITFEPWCWLWKAWAPAKYKVFLCLAIRNRCWTAALLSVACPILRSASSVIKMMKMFNISSPTVSSCRIFGFGS
;
A
#
# COMPACT_ATOMS: atom_id res chain seq x y z
N MET A 1 20.02 4.48 9.01
CA MET A 1 18.97 3.62 9.63
C MET A 1 18.89 2.17 9.10
N LYS A 2 19.31 1.85 7.86
CA LYS A 2 19.15 0.49 7.29
C LYS A 2 19.78 -0.65 8.12
N TRP A 3 20.88 -0.38 8.83
CA TRP A 3 21.55 -1.39 9.67
C TRP A 3 20.66 -1.86 10.84
N PHE A 4 19.91 -0.94 11.46
CA PHE A 4 19.05 -1.22 12.61
C PHE A 4 17.87 -2.12 12.22
N ILE A 5 17.22 -1.79 11.12
CA ILE A 5 16.13 -2.60 10.55
C ILE A 5 16.63 -4.00 10.20
N LYS A 6 17.82 -4.11 9.60
CA LYS A 6 18.46 -5.40 9.33
C LYS A 6 18.73 -6.20 10.61
N ALA A 7 19.22 -5.55 11.67
CA ALA A 7 19.49 -6.20 12.96
C ALA A 7 18.19 -6.74 13.60
N ILE A 8 17.13 -5.95 13.64
CA ILE A 8 15.82 -6.40 14.15
C ILE A 8 15.28 -7.54 13.28
N ASN A 9 15.32 -7.40 11.96
CA ASN A 9 14.86 -8.44 11.05
C ASN A 9 15.65 -9.74 11.21
N LYS A 10 16.94 -9.67 11.57
CA LYS A 10 17.76 -10.86 11.87
C LYS A 10 17.23 -11.60 13.10
N ILE A 11 16.93 -10.87 14.19
CA ILE A 11 16.36 -11.44 15.42
C ILE A 11 14.97 -12.04 15.14
N ARG A 12 14.10 -11.29 14.44
CA ARG A 12 12.75 -11.76 14.06
C ARG A 12 12.79 -13.03 13.21
N LYS A 13 13.69 -13.10 12.22
CA LYS A 13 13.90 -14.31 11.40
C LYS A 13 14.35 -15.48 12.26
N ALA A 14 15.28 -15.25 13.18
CA ALA A 14 15.84 -16.30 14.02
C ALA A 14 14.80 -16.90 14.97
N PHE A 15 14.00 -16.02 15.57
CA PHE A 15 12.85 -16.41 16.39
C PHE A 15 11.82 -17.21 15.59
N VAL A 16 11.35 -16.68 14.43
CA VAL A 16 10.28 -17.31 13.64
C VAL A 16 10.67 -18.68 13.09
N TRP A 17 11.90 -18.85 12.59
CA TRP A 17 12.28 -20.08 11.88
C TRP A 17 12.99 -21.12 12.73
N LYS A 18 13.68 -20.72 13.80
CA LYS A 18 14.50 -21.64 14.61
C LYS A 18 14.26 -21.54 16.11
N GLY A 19 13.47 -20.57 16.58
CA GLY A 19 13.26 -20.35 18.02
C GLY A 19 14.56 -20.06 18.77
N ARG A 20 15.55 -19.46 18.08
CA ARG A 20 16.90 -19.15 18.61
C ARG A 20 17.28 -17.71 18.25
N ASP A 21 18.34 -17.20 18.85
CA ASP A 21 18.79 -15.82 18.65
C ASP A 21 19.58 -15.59 17.34
N LYS A 22 20.10 -16.66 16.71
CA LYS A 22 20.92 -16.58 15.49
C LYS A 22 20.44 -17.57 14.43
N VAL A 23 20.45 -17.12 13.17
CA VAL A 23 20.06 -17.90 11.99
C VAL A 23 21.00 -17.63 10.81
N ASN A 24 21.36 -18.70 10.09
CA ASN A 24 22.12 -18.66 8.84
C ASN A 24 21.17 -18.52 7.64
N GLY A 25 21.64 -17.90 6.54
CA GLY A 25 20.78 -17.50 5.40
C GLY A 25 19.90 -18.61 4.79
N GLY A 26 20.34 -19.87 4.85
CA GLY A 26 19.59 -21.03 4.33
C GLY A 26 18.44 -21.53 5.21
N SER A 27 18.22 -20.97 6.41
CA SER A 27 17.22 -21.51 7.34
C SER A 27 15.82 -20.90 7.20
N CYS A 28 15.64 -19.92 6.32
CA CYS A 28 14.34 -19.28 6.11
C CYS A 28 13.52 -20.10 5.09
N LEU A 29 12.41 -20.70 5.52
CA LEU A 29 11.55 -21.46 4.61
C LEU A 29 10.82 -20.54 3.64
N VAL A 30 10.51 -19.30 4.00
CA VAL A 30 9.86 -18.30 3.13
C VAL A 30 10.69 -17.02 3.10
N ALA A 31 10.75 -16.39 1.92
CA ALA A 31 11.37 -15.07 1.76
C ALA A 31 10.76 -14.05 2.73
N TRP A 32 11.60 -13.28 3.40
CA TRP A 32 11.15 -12.38 4.47
C TRP A 32 10.16 -11.32 3.97
N ASP A 33 10.35 -10.81 2.76
CA ASP A 33 9.46 -9.82 2.16
C ASP A 33 8.04 -10.38 1.90
N LYS A 34 7.90 -11.70 1.75
CA LYS A 34 6.58 -12.37 1.67
C LYS A 34 5.98 -12.60 3.05
N VAL A 35 6.82 -12.82 4.07
CA VAL A 35 6.39 -12.98 5.47
C VAL A 35 5.85 -11.66 6.02
N GLN A 36 6.45 -10.53 5.64
CA GLN A 36 6.11 -9.20 6.15
C GLN A 36 4.89 -8.55 5.49
N ARG A 37 4.18 -9.28 4.62
CA ARG A 37 2.95 -8.79 4.00
C ARG A 37 1.77 -8.84 4.99
N PRO A 38 0.74 -8.02 4.78
CA PRO A 38 -0.56 -8.22 5.40
C PRO A 38 -1.10 -9.65 5.23
N LEU A 39 -1.95 -10.08 6.16
CA LEU A 39 -2.53 -11.43 6.15
C LEU A 39 -3.31 -11.72 4.86
N HIS A 40 -4.05 -10.72 4.35
CA HIS A 40 -4.84 -10.83 3.11
C HIS A 40 -3.98 -10.96 1.84
N LEU A 41 -2.70 -10.58 1.93
CA LEU A 41 -1.69 -10.78 0.88
C LEU A 41 -0.82 -12.03 1.14
N GLY A 42 -1.28 -12.89 2.04
CA GLY A 42 -0.64 -14.16 2.38
C GLY A 42 0.58 -14.03 3.31
N GLY A 43 0.85 -12.87 3.91
CA GLY A 43 1.93 -12.76 4.89
C GLY A 43 1.57 -13.40 6.24
N LEU A 44 2.53 -13.37 7.17
CA LEU A 44 2.35 -13.89 8.54
C LEU A 44 1.84 -12.81 9.51
N GLY A 45 1.47 -11.63 9.01
CA GLY A 45 1.04 -10.50 9.85
C GLY A 45 2.18 -9.78 10.57
N ILE A 46 3.43 -10.05 10.20
CA ILE A 46 4.60 -9.32 10.71
C ILE A 46 4.74 -8.02 9.93
N LEU A 47 4.85 -6.88 10.60
CA LEU A 47 4.98 -5.59 9.92
C LEU A 47 6.33 -5.47 9.18
N ASN A 48 6.28 -4.91 7.97
CA ASN A 48 7.46 -4.36 7.32
C ASN A 48 7.85 -3.04 8.01
N LEU A 49 8.99 -3.05 8.71
CA LEU A 49 9.47 -1.88 9.45
C LEU A 49 9.81 -0.69 8.56
N GLU A 50 10.25 -0.93 7.32
CA GLU A 50 10.56 0.16 6.39
C GLU A 50 9.27 0.85 5.97
N TYR A 51 8.27 0.09 5.54
CA TYR A 51 6.99 0.65 5.10
C TYR A 51 6.23 1.29 6.26
N MET A 52 6.30 0.70 7.45
CA MET A 52 5.72 1.31 8.66
C MET A 52 6.43 2.62 9.00
N SER A 53 7.76 2.67 8.89
CA SER A 53 8.52 3.90 9.11
C SER A 53 8.12 4.98 8.09
N TRP A 54 7.94 4.62 6.82
CA TRP A 54 7.49 5.57 5.80
C TRP A 54 6.05 6.04 6.04
N ALA A 55 5.13 5.15 6.40
CA ALA A 55 3.75 5.50 6.73
C ALA A 55 3.68 6.49 7.91
N LEU A 56 4.56 6.34 8.90
CA LEU A 56 4.68 7.31 10.00
C LEU A 56 5.27 8.64 9.55
N GLN A 57 6.20 8.64 8.59
CA GLN A 57 6.71 9.89 8.00
C GLN A 57 5.61 10.67 7.26
N ILE A 58 4.72 9.97 6.54
CA ILE A 58 3.59 10.59 5.84
C ILE A 58 2.66 11.34 6.80
N ARG A 59 2.52 10.86 8.05
CA ARG A 59 1.74 11.58 9.07
C ARG A 59 2.23 13.01 9.29
N TRP A 60 3.54 13.24 9.22
CA TRP A 60 4.11 14.57 9.35
C TRP A 60 3.76 15.46 8.16
N LEU A 61 3.83 14.93 6.93
CA LEU A 61 3.42 15.65 5.71
C LEU A 61 1.95 16.06 5.78
N TRP A 62 1.08 15.15 6.23
CA TRP A 62 -0.33 15.45 6.43
C TRP A 62 -0.55 16.59 7.42
N LEU A 63 0.03 16.48 8.62
CA LEU A 63 -0.12 17.50 9.66
C LEU A 63 0.46 18.85 9.26
N GLN A 64 1.52 18.87 8.45
CA GLN A 64 2.12 20.11 7.94
C GLN A 64 1.17 20.87 7.00
N LYS A 65 0.33 20.15 6.26
CA LYS A 65 -0.69 20.73 5.37
C LYS A 65 -1.99 21.08 6.11
N THR A 66 -2.44 20.27 7.07
CA THR A 66 -3.74 20.48 7.73
C THR A 66 -3.71 21.40 8.94
N ASP A 67 -2.61 21.42 9.71
CA ASP A 67 -2.54 22.16 10.98
C ASP A 67 -1.50 23.30 10.90
N PRO A 68 -1.87 24.50 10.41
CA PRO A 68 -0.92 25.60 10.22
C PRO A 68 -0.36 26.18 11.53
N ASN A 69 -1.01 25.91 12.68
CA ASN A 69 -0.63 26.46 13.98
C ASN A 69 0.41 25.61 14.75
N ARG A 70 0.90 24.51 14.16
CA ARG A 70 1.87 23.64 14.85
C ARG A 70 3.26 24.29 14.86
N PRO A 71 3.97 24.29 16.00
CA PRO A 71 5.27 24.97 16.11
C PRO A 71 6.39 24.34 15.27
N TRP A 72 6.19 23.13 14.75
CA TRP A 72 7.15 22.43 13.88
C TRP A 72 6.75 22.43 12.39
N LYS A 73 5.78 23.26 11.98
CA LYS A 73 5.35 23.35 10.58
C LYS A 73 6.50 23.71 9.64
N ASP A 74 7.37 24.61 10.09
CA ASP A 74 8.48 25.12 9.30
C ASP A 74 9.78 24.33 9.52
N LEU A 75 9.71 23.22 10.28
CA LEU A 75 10.86 22.36 10.48
C LEU A 75 11.09 21.50 9.24
N ASP A 76 12.31 21.58 8.68
CA ASP A 76 12.72 20.70 7.58
C ASP A 76 13.00 19.29 8.13
N ILE A 77 11.97 18.44 8.07
CA ILE A 77 12.06 17.05 8.52
C ILE A 77 12.51 16.20 7.34
N PRO A 78 13.64 15.47 7.44
CA PRO A 78 14.10 14.61 6.35
C PRO A 78 13.13 13.44 6.17
N ILE A 79 12.42 13.44 5.04
CA ILE A 79 11.42 12.43 4.69
C ILE A 79 11.94 11.59 3.52
N HIS A 80 11.64 10.29 3.55
CA HIS A 80 12.07 9.37 2.51
C HIS A 80 11.31 9.62 1.20
N SER A 81 11.99 9.54 0.06
CA SER A 81 11.40 9.78 -1.27
C SER A 81 10.13 8.95 -1.54
N ASN A 82 10.13 7.66 -1.22
CA ASN A 82 8.95 6.80 -1.36
C ASN A 82 7.75 7.27 -0.52
N ALA A 83 8.00 7.86 0.66
CA ALA A 83 6.93 8.39 1.51
C ALA A 83 6.32 9.64 0.86
N THR A 84 7.16 10.55 0.37
CA THR A 84 6.73 11.74 -0.38
C THR A 84 5.98 11.38 -1.66
N ALA A 85 6.48 10.40 -2.42
CA ALA A 85 5.83 9.93 -3.65
C ALA A 85 4.44 9.36 -3.35
N LEU A 86 4.32 8.48 -2.34
CA LEU A 86 3.02 7.94 -1.95
C LEU A 86 2.09 9.05 -1.46
N PHE A 87 2.58 10.00 -0.66
CA PHE A 87 1.78 11.14 -0.20
C PHE A 87 1.22 11.95 -1.36
N ASN A 88 2.05 12.33 -2.33
CA ASN A 88 1.60 13.11 -3.50
C ASN A 88 0.57 12.36 -4.37
N ILE A 89 0.64 11.03 -4.40
CA ILE A 89 -0.36 10.20 -5.10
C ILE A 89 -1.66 10.14 -4.30
N ALA A 90 -1.56 10.02 -2.97
CA ALA A 90 -2.64 9.72 -2.05
C ALA A 90 -3.53 10.91 -1.68
N ILE A 91 -3.08 12.15 -1.88
CA ILE A 91 -3.82 13.35 -1.48
C ILE A 91 -4.64 13.93 -2.64
N ILE A 92 -5.82 14.43 -2.31
CA ILE A 92 -6.63 15.32 -3.16
C ILE A 92 -6.95 16.54 -2.33
N SER A 93 -6.84 17.72 -2.92
CA SER A 93 -7.30 18.96 -2.31
C SER A 93 -8.69 19.27 -2.83
N GLN A 94 -9.69 19.24 -1.96
CA GLN A 94 -11.02 19.75 -2.25
C GLN A 94 -11.00 21.27 -2.07
N VAL A 95 -11.27 21.99 -3.16
CA VAL A 95 -11.22 23.45 -3.18
C VAL A 95 -12.49 24.02 -2.54
N GLY A 96 -12.31 24.86 -1.54
CA GLY A 96 -13.32 25.77 -1.04
C GLY A 96 -12.97 27.18 -1.52
N ARG A 97 -12.33 27.97 -0.64
CA ARG A 97 -11.84 29.32 -0.94
C ARG A 97 -10.64 29.36 -1.89
N GLY A 98 -9.85 28.29 -1.97
CA GLY A 98 -8.67 28.16 -2.83
C GLY A 98 -7.42 28.90 -2.36
N THR A 99 -7.33 29.25 -1.07
CA THR A 99 -6.21 30.02 -0.51
C THR A 99 -5.04 29.16 -0.03
N GLN A 100 -5.22 27.85 0.08
CA GLN A 100 -4.17 26.91 0.53
C GLN A 100 -3.74 25.94 -0.57
N VAL A 101 -4.54 25.81 -1.63
CA VAL A 101 -4.31 24.88 -2.74
C VAL A 101 -3.51 25.56 -3.85
N GLN A 102 -2.43 24.91 -4.28
CA GLN A 102 -1.64 25.37 -5.41
C GLN A 102 -2.31 24.99 -6.74
N PHE A 103 -2.47 25.96 -7.63
CA PHE A 103 -3.23 25.79 -8.87
C PHE A 103 -2.59 24.77 -9.83
N TRP A 104 -1.28 24.84 -10.06
CA TRP A 104 -0.60 24.05 -11.09
C TRP A 104 -0.10 22.68 -10.61
N THR A 105 0.10 22.49 -9.31
CA THR A 105 0.82 21.35 -8.73
C THR A 105 -0.06 20.40 -7.94
N ASP A 106 -1.01 20.91 -7.15
CA ASP A 106 -1.87 20.08 -6.31
C ASP A 106 -2.95 19.36 -7.15
N LYS A 107 -3.46 18.24 -6.63
CA LYS A 107 -4.55 17.47 -7.24
C LYS A 107 -5.89 17.98 -6.77
N TRP A 108 -6.51 18.87 -7.52
CA TRP A 108 -7.74 19.54 -7.08
C TRP A 108 -8.82 19.62 -8.16
N LEU A 109 -8.45 19.54 -9.44
CA LEU A 109 -9.39 19.57 -10.55
C LEU A 109 -9.88 18.14 -10.84
N PHE A 110 -11.12 17.83 -10.45
CA PHE A 110 -11.73 16.50 -10.61
C PHE A 110 -10.87 15.34 -10.06
N GLY A 111 -10.12 15.58 -8.99
CA GLY A 111 -9.22 14.60 -8.37
C GLY A 111 -7.86 14.42 -9.06
N CYS A 112 -7.60 15.18 -10.13
CA CYS A 112 -6.35 15.17 -10.89
C CYS A 112 -5.59 16.49 -10.71
N SER A 113 -4.29 16.44 -11.00
CA SER A 113 -3.47 17.66 -11.15
C SER A 113 -3.60 18.22 -12.57
N LEU A 114 -3.35 19.52 -12.73
CA LEU A 114 -3.31 20.14 -14.07
C LEU A 114 -2.23 19.52 -14.97
N ALA A 115 -1.15 19.00 -14.38
CA ALA A 115 -0.09 18.30 -15.12
C ALA A 115 -0.56 16.96 -15.71
N GLU A 116 -1.51 16.28 -15.07
CA GLU A 116 -2.11 15.03 -15.56
C GLU A 116 -3.15 15.31 -16.67
N HIS A 117 -3.86 16.44 -16.58
CA HIS A 117 -4.89 16.81 -17.56
C HIS A 117 -4.32 17.50 -18.80
N ALA A 118 -3.43 18.48 -18.62
CA ALA A 118 -2.89 19.34 -19.68
C ALA A 118 -1.36 19.50 -19.55
N PRO A 119 -0.58 18.42 -19.74
CA PRO A 119 0.87 18.42 -19.49
C PRO A 119 1.65 19.44 -20.32
N LEU A 120 1.22 19.71 -21.57
CA LEU A 120 1.93 20.66 -22.44
C LEU A 120 1.69 22.11 -22.02
N VAL A 121 0.50 22.40 -21.50
CA VAL A 121 0.17 23.72 -20.94
C VAL A 121 1.01 23.96 -19.69
N VAL A 122 1.06 22.99 -18.77
CA VAL A 122 1.87 23.09 -17.55
C VAL A 122 3.36 23.19 -17.85
N ALA A 123 3.85 22.52 -18.90
CA ALA A 123 5.24 22.63 -19.34
C ALA A 123 5.62 24.05 -19.83
N ALA A 124 4.66 24.79 -20.38
CA ALA A 124 4.84 26.18 -20.80
C ALA A 124 4.80 27.19 -19.63
N VAL A 125 4.46 26.75 -18.41
CA VAL A 125 4.41 27.62 -17.23
C VAL A 125 5.77 27.57 -16.48
N PRO A 126 6.36 28.73 -16.14
CA PRO A 126 7.59 28.79 -15.35
C PRO A 126 7.47 28.05 -14.02
N VAL A 127 8.55 27.35 -13.62
CA VAL A 127 8.58 26.55 -12.37
C VAL A 127 8.19 27.40 -11.16
N ARG A 128 8.67 28.64 -11.09
CA ARG A 128 8.35 29.58 -9.99
C ARG A 128 6.85 29.86 -9.89
N THR A 129 6.20 30.12 -11.02
CA THR A 129 4.75 30.39 -11.07
C THR A 129 3.96 29.15 -10.67
N ARG A 130 4.40 27.97 -11.10
CA ARG A 130 3.77 26.70 -10.73
C ARG A 130 3.75 26.46 -9.22
N GLN A 131 4.80 26.86 -8.51
CA GLN A 131 4.93 26.64 -7.06
C GLN A 131 4.25 27.72 -6.20
N GLN A 132 3.98 28.90 -6.76
CA GLN A 132 3.48 30.06 -6.00
C GLN A 132 2.01 30.36 -6.25
N ARG A 133 1.47 30.00 -7.43
CA ARG A 133 0.10 30.35 -7.81
C ARG A 133 -0.92 29.53 -7.00
N LEU A 134 -1.78 30.21 -6.26
CA LEU A 134 -2.92 29.62 -5.56
C LEU A 134 -4.16 29.56 -6.47
N VAL A 135 -5.08 28.64 -6.16
CA VAL A 135 -6.34 28.48 -6.94
C VAL A 135 -7.20 29.74 -6.88
N ALA A 136 -7.33 30.36 -5.71
CA ALA A 136 -8.05 31.62 -5.54
C ALA A 136 -7.51 32.72 -6.47
N ASP A 137 -6.19 32.89 -6.51
CA ASP A 137 -5.53 33.92 -7.31
C ASP A 137 -5.58 33.64 -8.81
N ALA A 138 -5.59 32.37 -9.19
CA ALA A 138 -5.63 31.91 -10.57
C ALA A 138 -7.01 32.11 -11.21
N LEU A 139 -8.07 31.79 -10.47
CA LEU A 139 -9.45 31.88 -10.94
C LEU A 139 -10.02 33.30 -10.79
N THR A 140 -9.64 34.03 -9.73
CA THR A 140 -10.11 35.41 -9.52
C THR A 140 -9.56 36.32 -10.63
N GLY A 141 -10.46 36.76 -11.51
CA GLY A 141 -10.11 37.61 -12.65
C GLY A 141 -9.39 36.89 -13.78
N LEU A 142 -9.54 35.55 -13.88
CA LEU A 142 -9.02 34.73 -14.99
C LEU A 142 -7.53 35.00 -15.27
N ARG A 143 -6.70 34.95 -14.23
CA ARG A 143 -5.27 35.28 -14.32
C ARG A 143 -4.41 34.11 -14.78
N TRP A 144 -4.85 32.88 -14.55
CA TRP A 144 -4.10 31.68 -14.92
C TRP A 144 -3.61 31.61 -16.39
N PRO A 145 -4.32 32.13 -17.42
CA PRO A 145 -3.82 32.09 -18.80
C PRO A 145 -2.57 32.94 -18.98
N THR A 146 -2.41 34.00 -18.18
CA THR A 146 -1.23 34.88 -18.21
C THR A 146 0.03 34.21 -17.66
N ASP A 147 -0.11 33.09 -16.94
CA ASP A 147 1.01 32.30 -16.43
C ASP A 147 1.72 31.51 -17.54
N ILE A 148 1.04 31.28 -18.67
CA ILE A 148 1.57 30.50 -19.80
C ILE A 148 2.56 31.39 -20.57
N GLN A 149 3.80 30.92 -20.68
CA GLN A 149 4.85 31.64 -21.40
C GLN A 149 5.25 30.89 -22.67
N GLY A 150 5.42 31.64 -23.75
CA GLY A 150 5.79 31.10 -25.06
C GLY A 150 4.59 30.61 -25.87
N GLY A 151 4.88 30.01 -27.02
CA GLY A 151 3.87 29.47 -27.93
C GLY A 151 3.49 28.04 -27.57
N LEU A 152 2.19 27.73 -27.58
CA LEU A 152 1.69 26.36 -27.49
C LEU A 152 1.69 25.72 -28.88
N SER A 153 2.02 24.42 -28.95
CA SER A 153 1.80 23.62 -30.15
C SER A 153 0.30 23.41 -30.39
N MET A 154 -0.11 22.89 -31.55
CA MET A 154 -1.52 22.56 -31.82
C MET A 154 -2.13 21.64 -30.75
N ILE A 155 -1.36 20.67 -30.25
CA ILE A 155 -1.80 19.77 -29.17
C ILE A 155 -1.91 20.54 -27.85
N GLY A 156 -0.96 21.46 -27.58
CA GLY A 156 -1.02 22.33 -26.41
C GLY A 156 -2.23 23.27 -26.43
N LEU A 157 -2.61 23.80 -27.61
CA LEU A 157 -3.82 24.61 -27.77
C LEU A 157 -5.09 23.80 -27.51
N TYR A 158 -5.16 22.56 -28.01
CA TYR A 158 -6.27 21.66 -27.70
C TYR A 158 -6.40 21.42 -26.18
N GLN A 159 -5.29 21.10 -25.51
CA GLN A 159 -5.26 20.94 -24.05
C GLN A 159 -5.65 22.22 -23.30
N TYR A 160 -5.25 23.38 -23.82
CA TYR A 160 -5.65 24.67 -23.27
C TYR A 160 -7.17 24.88 -23.32
N PHE A 161 -7.82 24.58 -24.44
CA PHE A 161 -9.28 24.68 -24.54
C PHE A 161 -9.99 23.69 -23.62
N GLN A 162 -9.54 22.44 -23.56
CA GLN A 162 -10.09 21.46 -22.62
C GLN A 162 -9.97 21.93 -21.16
N LEU A 163 -8.81 22.49 -20.81
CA LEU A 163 -8.58 23.05 -19.49
C LEU A 163 -9.47 24.27 -19.23
N TRP A 164 -9.66 25.14 -20.22
CA TRP A 164 -10.53 26.31 -20.10
C TRP A 164 -11.97 25.90 -19.80
N ASP A 165 -12.50 24.94 -20.56
CA ASP A 165 -13.86 24.42 -20.38
C ASP A 165 -14.01 23.79 -18.99
N ALA A 166 -13.06 22.95 -18.59
CA ALA A 166 -13.01 22.32 -17.27
C ALA A 166 -12.98 23.34 -16.12
N LEU A 167 -12.25 24.45 -16.27
CA LEU A 167 -12.14 25.48 -15.24
C LEU A 167 -13.37 26.40 -15.17
N THR A 168 -14.15 26.48 -16.25
CA THR A 168 -15.38 27.29 -16.29
C THR A 168 -16.46 26.69 -15.39
N GLU A 169 -16.44 25.37 -15.19
CA GLU A 169 -17.38 24.65 -14.31
C GLU A 169 -17.00 24.75 -12.81
N VAL A 170 -15.83 25.31 -12.48
CA VAL A 170 -15.35 25.39 -11.10
C VAL A 170 -15.87 26.66 -10.43
N GLU A 171 -16.67 26.48 -9.39
CA GLU A 171 -17.12 27.56 -8.50
C GLU A 171 -16.40 27.49 -7.15
N LEU A 172 -15.85 28.62 -6.69
CA LEU A 172 -15.21 28.72 -5.37
C LEU A 172 -16.27 28.90 -4.27
N SER A 173 -16.17 28.11 -3.20
CA SER A 173 -17.04 28.23 -2.01
C SER A 173 -16.44 29.19 -0.97
N ALA A 174 -17.27 29.65 -0.04
CA ALA A 174 -16.84 30.39 1.15
C ALA A 174 -16.15 29.49 2.20
N ASP A 175 -16.28 28.17 2.07
CA ASP A 175 -15.69 27.18 2.98
C ASP A 175 -14.16 27.12 2.89
N ASP A 176 -13.54 26.55 3.92
CA ASP A 176 -12.09 26.33 3.93
C ASP A 176 -11.70 25.11 3.08
N ASP A 177 -10.54 25.20 2.41
CA ASP A 177 -9.97 24.12 1.62
C ASP A 177 -9.76 22.86 2.48
N GLN A 178 -10.14 21.70 1.96
CA GLN A 178 -10.01 20.42 2.67
C GLN A 178 -9.01 19.51 1.95
N LEU A 179 -8.09 18.92 2.71
CA LEU A 179 -7.22 17.86 2.20
C LEU A 179 -7.88 16.51 2.45
N VAL A 180 -8.02 15.70 1.41
CA VAL A 180 -8.66 14.39 1.45
C VAL A 180 -7.63 13.30 1.17
N TRP A 181 -7.64 12.27 2.03
CA TRP A 181 -6.83 11.07 1.88
C TRP A 181 -7.57 9.99 1.07
N GLN A 182 -7.05 9.59 -0.08
CA GLN A 182 -7.75 8.68 -1.01
C GLN A 182 -7.80 7.21 -0.57
N PHE A 183 -6.87 6.76 0.27
CA PHE A 183 -6.77 5.34 0.64
C PHE A 183 -7.63 4.95 1.86
N ASP A 184 -8.55 5.82 2.29
CA ASP A 184 -9.53 5.51 3.32
C ASP A 184 -10.88 6.17 3.01
N SER A 185 -11.99 5.48 3.31
CA SER A 185 -13.34 6.00 3.03
C SER A 185 -13.71 7.18 3.92
N SER A 186 -13.01 7.37 5.03
CA SER A 186 -13.22 8.50 5.93
C SER A 186 -12.69 9.82 5.36
N GLY A 187 -11.80 9.78 4.36
CA GLY A 187 -11.09 10.95 3.85
C GLY A 187 -10.00 11.48 4.80
N TYR A 188 -9.87 10.93 6.01
CA TYR A 188 -8.85 11.32 6.98
C TYR A 188 -7.60 10.44 6.89
N PHE A 189 -6.46 11.03 7.23
CA PHE A 189 -5.21 10.29 7.29
C PHE A 189 -5.16 9.33 8.48
N SER A 190 -4.78 8.08 8.19
CA SER A 190 -4.38 7.09 9.18
C SER A 190 -3.09 6.41 8.78
N SER A 191 -2.16 6.28 9.74
CA SER A 191 -0.89 5.57 9.51
C SER A 191 -1.11 4.11 9.09
N LYS A 192 -2.22 3.49 9.50
CA LYS A 192 -2.59 2.14 9.08
C LYS A 192 -2.95 2.09 7.59
N ALA A 193 -3.81 2.99 7.14
CA ALA A 193 -4.20 3.09 5.72
C ALA A 193 -2.98 3.41 4.84
N ALA A 194 -2.11 4.32 5.28
CA ALA A 194 -0.86 4.63 4.59
C ALA A 194 0.09 3.42 4.52
N TYR A 195 0.18 2.62 5.58
CA TYR A 195 0.95 1.37 5.55
C TYR A 195 0.38 0.37 4.54
N GLU A 196 -0.94 0.20 4.51
CA GLU A 196 -1.62 -0.72 3.58
C GLU A 196 -1.48 -0.24 2.12
N ALA A 197 -1.47 1.07 1.88
CA ALA A 197 -1.30 1.66 0.56
C ALA A 197 0.06 1.34 -0.10
N PHE A 198 1.11 1.05 0.68
CA PHE A 198 2.39 0.55 0.13
C PHE A 198 2.28 -0.85 -0.50
N PHE A 199 1.18 -1.57 -0.24
CA PHE A 199 0.89 -2.86 -0.84
C PHE A 199 -0.22 -2.80 -1.90
N SER A 200 -0.66 -1.61 -2.29
CA SER A 200 -1.60 -1.43 -3.39
C SER A 200 -1.04 -2.03 -4.68
N GLY A 201 -1.88 -2.77 -5.41
CA GLY A 201 -1.50 -3.48 -6.64
C GLY A 201 -0.88 -4.87 -6.42
N VAL A 202 -0.72 -5.33 -5.17
CA VAL A 202 -0.30 -6.71 -4.89
C VAL A 202 -1.48 -7.67 -4.99
N ILE A 203 -1.28 -8.80 -5.67
CA ILE A 203 -2.30 -9.85 -5.82
C ILE A 203 -2.67 -10.41 -4.45
N THR A 204 -3.97 -10.49 -4.18
CA THR A 204 -4.52 -11.05 -2.95
C THR A 204 -4.31 -12.56 -2.90
N PHE A 205 -4.07 -13.08 -1.69
CA PHE A 205 -3.97 -14.51 -1.47
C PHE A 205 -5.33 -15.04 -1.07
N GLU A 206 -6.14 -15.47 -2.03
CA GLU A 206 -7.57 -15.82 -1.84
C GLU A 206 -7.88 -16.77 -0.66
N PRO A 207 -7.05 -17.79 -0.34
CA PRO A 207 -7.26 -18.65 0.83
C PRO A 207 -7.00 -17.96 2.19
N TRP A 208 -6.64 -16.67 2.23
CA TRP A 208 -6.23 -15.97 3.45
C TRP A 208 -7.30 -15.97 4.54
N CYS A 209 -8.56 -15.73 4.17
CA CYS A 209 -9.68 -15.68 5.13
C CYS A 209 -9.78 -17.02 5.87
N TRP A 210 -9.73 -18.10 5.11
CA TRP A 210 -9.84 -19.45 5.63
C TRP A 210 -8.65 -19.81 6.52
N LEU A 211 -7.45 -19.48 6.06
CA LEU A 211 -6.20 -19.74 6.78
C LEU A 211 -6.13 -18.99 8.12
N TRP A 212 -6.40 -17.69 8.10
CA TRP A 212 -6.13 -16.82 9.24
C TRP A 212 -7.33 -16.63 10.17
N LYS A 213 -8.57 -16.73 9.67
CA LYS A 213 -9.79 -16.70 10.50
C LYS A 213 -10.17 -18.07 11.07
N ALA A 214 -9.54 -19.16 10.63
CA ALA A 214 -9.77 -20.49 11.22
C ALA A 214 -9.55 -20.48 12.74
N TRP A 215 -10.39 -21.21 13.46
CA TRP A 215 -10.18 -21.47 14.88
C TRP A 215 -9.09 -22.54 15.05
N ALA A 216 -7.84 -22.10 14.96
CA ALA A 216 -6.67 -22.94 15.06
C ALA A 216 -5.53 -22.17 15.75
N PRO A 217 -4.74 -22.82 16.62
CA PRO A 217 -3.51 -22.24 17.16
C PRO A 217 -2.57 -21.72 16.08
N ALA A 218 -1.86 -20.63 16.36
CA ALA A 218 -0.99 -19.95 15.40
C ALA A 218 0.03 -20.88 14.72
N LYS A 219 0.59 -21.84 15.47
CA LYS A 219 1.53 -22.85 14.96
C LYS A 219 0.97 -23.63 13.76
N TYR A 220 -0.32 -23.96 13.76
CA TYR A 220 -0.96 -24.70 12.67
C TYR A 220 -1.30 -23.82 11.48
N LYS A 221 -1.65 -22.54 11.71
CA LYS A 221 -1.85 -21.56 10.63
C LYS A 221 -0.56 -21.26 9.88
N VAL A 222 0.55 -21.12 10.60
CA VAL A 222 1.88 -20.95 9.98
C VAL A 222 2.25 -22.19 9.17
N PHE A 223 2.01 -23.40 9.71
CA PHE A 223 2.23 -24.64 8.96
C PHE A 223 1.41 -24.71 7.67
N LEU A 224 0.11 -24.42 7.73
CA LEU A 224 -0.76 -24.45 6.56
C LEU A 224 -0.35 -23.39 5.52
N CYS A 225 0.09 -22.20 5.97
CA CYS A 225 0.67 -21.18 5.10
C CYS A 225 1.93 -21.67 4.36
N LEU A 226 2.78 -22.44 5.04
CA LEU A 226 3.97 -23.06 4.44
C LEU A 226 3.61 -24.18 3.46
N ALA A 227 2.59 -24.97 3.79
CA ALA A 227 2.11 -26.08 2.97
C ALA A 227 1.55 -25.56 1.64
N ILE A 228 0.69 -24.54 1.68
CA ILE A 228 0.13 -23.91 0.48
C ILE A 228 1.24 -23.31 -0.42
N ARG A 229 2.38 -22.96 0.15
CA ARG A 229 3.53 -22.41 -0.57
C ARG A 229 4.51 -23.48 -1.08
N ASN A 230 4.23 -24.77 -0.90
CA ASN A 230 5.14 -25.89 -1.19
C ASN A 230 6.51 -25.75 -0.51
N ARG A 231 6.53 -25.21 0.72
CA ARG A 231 7.76 -25.03 1.53
C ARG A 231 7.79 -25.93 2.77
N CYS A 232 6.84 -26.84 2.89
CA CYS A 232 6.89 -27.92 3.88
C CYS A 232 7.78 -29.06 3.38
N TRP A 233 8.60 -29.61 4.27
CA TRP A 233 9.31 -30.86 4.01
C TRP A 233 8.32 -32.02 4.04
N THR A 234 8.47 -32.99 3.13
CA THR A 234 7.60 -34.17 2.98
C THR A 234 7.42 -34.97 4.28
N ALA A 235 8.45 -35.06 5.12
CA ALA A 235 8.37 -35.69 6.44
C ALA A 235 7.46 -34.93 7.44
N ALA A 236 7.40 -33.61 7.36
CA ALA A 236 6.52 -32.79 8.19
C ALA A 236 5.06 -32.88 7.73
N LEU A 237 4.82 -33.17 6.44
CA LEU A 237 3.47 -33.49 5.96
C LEU A 237 2.95 -34.76 6.64
N LEU A 238 3.75 -35.81 6.74
CA LEU A 238 3.36 -37.07 7.36
C LEU A 238 3.16 -36.98 8.89
N SER A 239 4.06 -36.30 9.60
CA SER A 239 3.99 -36.24 11.08
C SER A 239 2.95 -35.24 11.61
N VAL A 240 2.65 -34.17 10.87
CA VAL A 240 1.70 -33.11 11.30
C VAL A 240 0.32 -33.30 10.68
N ALA A 241 0.20 -33.86 9.47
CA ALA A 241 -1.11 -34.20 8.92
C ALA A 241 -1.76 -35.36 9.70
N CYS A 242 -1.01 -36.33 10.23
CA CYS A 242 -1.61 -37.49 10.90
C CYS A 242 -2.43 -37.14 12.17
N PRO A 243 -1.98 -36.22 13.06
CA PRO A 243 -2.79 -35.76 14.19
C PRO A 243 -3.88 -34.74 13.80
N ILE A 244 -3.60 -33.85 12.83
CA ILE A 244 -4.54 -32.81 12.39
C ILE A 244 -5.72 -33.40 11.60
N LEU A 245 -5.46 -34.40 10.75
CA LEU A 245 -6.51 -35.18 10.08
C LEU A 245 -7.37 -35.94 11.10
N ARG A 246 -6.80 -36.40 12.24
CA ARG A 246 -7.57 -37.08 13.29
C ARG A 246 -8.37 -36.13 14.19
N SER A 247 -7.89 -34.92 14.47
CA SER A 247 -8.53 -34.03 15.46
C SER A 247 -9.49 -32.99 14.86
N ALA A 248 -9.46 -32.76 13.55
CA ALA A 248 -10.26 -31.71 12.94
C ALA A 248 -10.94 -32.20 11.66
N SER A 249 -12.19 -32.66 11.80
CA SER A 249 -13.09 -33.00 10.68
C SER A 249 -13.16 -31.90 9.62
N SER A 250 -12.98 -30.64 10.03
CA SER A 250 -12.92 -29.46 9.15
C SER A 250 -11.69 -29.43 8.24
N VAL A 251 -10.52 -29.95 8.68
CA VAL A 251 -9.29 -29.94 7.89
C VAL A 251 -9.28 -31.05 6.83
N ILE A 252 -9.87 -32.22 7.13
CA ILE A 252 -10.13 -33.25 6.11
C ILE A 252 -11.05 -32.70 5.00
N LYS A 253 -12.11 -31.98 5.38
CA LYS A 253 -13.03 -31.32 4.42
C LYS A 253 -12.32 -30.24 3.60
N MET A 254 -11.36 -29.54 4.20
CA MET A 254 -10.53 -28.51 3.58
C MET A 254 -9.52 -29.09 2.58
N MET A 255 -8.83 -30.19 2.91
CA MET A 255 -7.90 -30.86 2.00
C MET A 255 -8.61 -31.52 0.81
N LYS A 256 -9.84 -32.02 1.00
CA LYS A 256 -10.70 -32.52 -0.10
C LYS A 256 -11.16 -31.43 -1.07
N MET A 257 -11.32 -30.18 -0.63
CA MET A 257 -11.69 -29.05 -1.50
C MET A 257 -10.54 -28.55 -2.39
N PHE A 258 -9.28 -28.75 -2.00
CA PHE A 258 -8.12 -28.21 -2.73
C PHE A 258 -7.58 -29.13 -3.84
N ASN A 259 -8.25 -30.25 -4.15
CA ASN A 259 -7.89 -31.22 -5.20
C ASN A 259 -6.36 -31.39 -5.37
N ILE A 260 -5.64 -31.57 -4.27
CA ILE A 260 -4.22 -31.92 -4.30
C ILE A 260 -4.19 -33.40 -4.68
N SER A 261 -4.22 -33.67 -5.98
CA SER A 261 -3.99 -34.99 -6.54
C SER A 261 -2.61 -35.47 -6.10
N SER A 262 -2.61 -36.51 -5.28
CA SER A 262 -1.43 -37.31 -4.96
C SER A 262 -0.93 -37.99 -6.24
N PRO A 263 0.35 -37.86 -6.65
CA PRO A 263 0.93 -38.81 -7.57
C PRO A 263 1.28 -40.08 -6.77
N THR A 264 0.45 -41.10 -6.96
CA THR A 264 0.79 -42.53 -6.95
C THR A 264 1.87 -43.00 -5.98
N VAL A 265 1.42 -43.59 -4.86
CA VAL A 265 2.11 -44.75 -4.27
C VAL A 265 1.13 -45.91 -4.34
N SER A 266 1.21 -46.61 -5.48
CA SER A 266 0.62 -47.93 -5.64
C SER A 266 1.39 -48.94 -4.79
N SER A 267 0.65 -49.93 -4.29
CA SER A 267 1.13 -51.20 -3.72
C SER A 267 1.39 -51.21 -2.20
N CYS A 268 0.38 -51.69 -1.47
CA CYS A 268 0.57 -52.92 -0.69
C CYS A 268 -0.80 -53.57 -0.44
N ARG A 269 -0.88 -54.84 -0.85
CA ARG A 269 -2.05 -55.72 -0.83
C ARG A 269 -2.52 -55.97 0.60
N ILE A 270 -3.82 -55.86 0.84
CA ILE A 270 -4.51 -56.54 1.94
C ILE A 270 -5.40 -57.58 1.27
N PHE A 271 -5.17 -58.86 1.53
CA PHE A 271 -6.22 -59.88 1.72
C PHE A 271 -5.55 -61.23 2.04
N GLY A 272 -5.95 -61.83 3.16
CA GLY A 272 -5.67 -63.23 3.47
C GLY A 272 -5.74 -63.54 4.96
N PHE A 273 -6.90 -64.04 5.40
CA PHE A 273 -7.23 -65.00 6.47
C PHE A 273 -8.76 -64.89 6.63
N GLY A 274 -9.64 -65.85 6.28
CA GLY A 274 -9.53 -67.31 6.35
C GLY A 274 -9.49 -67.70 7.83
N SER A 275 -10.53 -68.23 8.48
CA SER A 275 -11.79 -68.88 8.09
C SER A 275 -12.83 -68.65 9.17
#